data_AF-A0A7S0BKF2-F1
#
_entry.id   AF-A0A7S0BKF2-F1
#
_cell.length_a   1.000
_cell.length_b   1.000
_cell.length_c   1.000
_cell.angle_alpha   90.00
_cell.angle_beta   90.00
_cell.angle_gamma   90.00
#
_symmetry.space_group_name_H-M   'P 1'
#
loop_
_entity.id
_entity.type
_entity.pdbx_description
1 polymer ?
#
loop_
_entity_poly.entity_id
_entity_poly.type
_entity_poly.pdbx_seq_one_letter_code
_entity_poly.pdbx_strand_id
1 'polypeptide(L)'
;VAKNEELTNIVRVLGLRYGVDYSKPQERATLRYRKIMLMTDQDHDGHHIKALMMNFFHHFWPELLQSNNFFETFSTPIVKAIHPKLGLVPFYDLKTVEEYKKTLDPATLEGTTFKYYKGLGTSTREEGQEYFRDIDNHRSSFKWTEGTSELIDMLFRRDRTQERKDWLYRETLGSKISNNRTVLCEDFLNNEVLEFSRANVIRSIPNIVDGMKPSQRKIMFACMKKNLYQKEMKVAQLSGYVSETTAYHHGENSIQNTITKMAQGFVGANNLPLLLPGGQFGTRLQGGEDHASARYLFTKLSPLVRKIFVPE
;
A
#
# COMPACT_ATOMS: atom_id res chain seq x y z
N VAL A 1 12.79 -21.26 -2.89
CA VAL A 1 11.74 -20.93 -3.89
C VAL A 1 10.74 -22.06 -4.06
N ALA A 2 11.17 -23.31 -4.28
CA ALA A 2 10.28 -24.46 -4.50
C ALA A 2 9.22 -24.76 -3.42
N LYS A 3 9.37 -24.25 -2.19
CA LYS A 3 8.35 -24.37 -1.11
C LYS A 3 7.23 -23.32 -1.20
N ASN A 4 7.38 -22.29 -2.04
CA ASN A 4 6.37 -21.26 -2.22
C ASN A 4 5.41 -21.71 -3.34
N GLU A 5 4.18 -22.05 -2.94
CA GLU A 5 3.14 -22.55 -3.83
C GLU A 5 2.74 -21.52 -4.89
N GLU A 6 2.61 -20.24 -4.51
CA GLU A 6 2.23 -19.14 -5.41
C GLU A 6 3.23 -18.99 -6.57
N LEU A 7 4.53 -18.91 -6.27
CA LEU A 7 5.57 -18.81 -7.30
C LEU A 7 5.61 -20.07 -8.18
N THR A 8 5.38 -21.25 -7.59
CA THR A 8 5.33 -22.51 -8.32
C THR A 8 4.15 -22.53 -9.29
N ASN A 9 3.00 -22.00 -8.88
CA ASN A 9 1.81 -21.88 -9.72
C ASN A 9 2.04 -20.89 -10.85
N ILE A 10 2.64 -19.72 -10.61
CA ILE A 10 3.00 -18.76 -11.66
C ILE A 10 3.88 -19.42 -12.73
N VAL A 11 4.94 -20.11 -12.31
CA VAL A 11 5.86 -20.82 -13.21
C VAL A 11 5.13 -21.86 -14.04
N ARG A 12 4.26 -22.66 -13.41
CA ARG A 12 3.47 -23.69 -14.08
C ARG A 12 2.47 -23.11 -15.08
N VAL A 13 1.75 -22.05 -14.72
CA VAL A 13 0.72 -21.41 -15.56
C VAL A 13 1.35 -20.76 -16.79
N LEU A 14 2.53 -20.15 -16.65
CA LEU A 14 3.25 -19.53 -17.77
C LEU A 14 4.02 -20.54 -18.63
N GLY A 15 4.25 -21.75 -18.12
CA GLY A 15 5.10 -22.75 -18.78
C GLY A 15 6.59 -22.42 -18.68
N LEU A 16 6.99 -21.72 -17.61
CA LEU A 16 8.37 -21.36 -17.36
C LEU A 16 9.18 -22.56 -16.84
N ARG A 17 10.46 -22.59 -17.18
CA ARG A 17 11.43 -23.61 -16.74
C ARG A 17 12.67 -22.91 -16.22
N TYR A 18 13.11 -23.28 -15.01
CA TYR A 18 14.31 -22.72 -14.42
C TYR A 18 15.56 -23.10 -15.23
N GLY A 19 16.48 -22.15 -15.39
CA GLY A 19 17.73 -22.34 -16.15
C GLY A 19 17.57 -22.37 -17.67
N VAL A 20 16.37 -22.15 -18.20
CA VAL A 20 16.11 -22.00 -19.64
C VAL A 20 16.22 -20.53 -20.02
N ASP A 21 16.96 -20.27 -21.09
CA ASP A 21 17.12 -18.94 -21.70
C ASP A 21 16.02 -18.68 -22.74
N TYR A 22 15.09 -17.79 -22.40
CA TYR A 22 13.94 -17.44 -23.23
C TYR A 22 14.22 -16.32 -24.25
N SER A 23 15.48 -15.94 -24.46
CA SER A 23 15.88 -15.10 -25.59
C SER A 23 15.78 -15.86 -26.91
N LYS A 24 15.87 -17.21 -26.83
CA LYS A 24 15.77 -18.12 -27.97
C LYS A 24 14.30 -18.24 -28.43
N PRO A 25 13.99 -17.99 -29.72
CA PRO A 25 12.61 -18.06 -30.22
C PRO A 25 11.94 -19.42 -30.01
N GLN A 26 12.70 -20.51 -30.09
CA GLN A 26 12.19 -21.87 -29.87
C GLN A 26 11.71 -22.06 -28.43
N GLU A 27 12.49 -21.58 -27.46
CA GLU A 27 12.12 -21.63 -26.04
C GLU A 27 10.97 -20.68 -25.73
N ARG A 28 11.00 -19.46 -26.30
CA ARG A 28 9.92 -18.48 -26.16
C ARG A 28 8.57 -19.00 -26.67
N ALA A 29 8.57 -19.81 -27.72
CA ALA A 29 7.36 -20.43 -28.27
C ALA A 29 6.76 -21.52 -27.35
N THR A 30 7.53 -22.05 -26.39
CA THR A 30 7.01 -23.02 -25.41
C THR A 30 6.17 -22.38 -24.31
N LEU A 31 6.27 -21.06 -24.13
CA LEU A 31 5.49 -20.34 -23.13
C LEU A 31 3.99 -20.39 -23.48
N ARG A 32 3.17 -20.61 -22.46
CA ARG A 32 1.70 -20.66 -22.61
C ARG A 32 1.10 -19.28 -22.89
N TYR A 33 1.78 -18.23 -22.41
CA TYR A 33 1.36 -16.84 -22.57
C TYR A 33 2.52 -16.00 -23.08
N ARG A 34 2.23 -15.09 -24.00
CA ARG A 34 3.22 -14.16 -24.57
C ARG A 34 3.50 -12.95 -23.70
N LYS A 35 2.55 -12.60 -22.84
CA LYS A 35 2.58 -11.42 -21.97
C LYS A 35 1.96 -11.74 -20.62
N ILE A 36 2.37 -10.99 -19.62
CA ILE A 36 1.73 -10.91 -18.32
C ILE A 36 1.28 -9.48 -18.08
N MET A 37 0.06 -9.31 -17.57
CA MET A 37 -0.47 -8.01 -17.18
C MET A 37 -0.64 -8.00 -15.66
N LEU A 38 0.10 -7.11 -14.99
CA LEU A 38 0.04 -6.92 -13.55
C LEU A 38 -1.12 -5.99 -13.22
N MET A 39 -2.14 -6.53 -12.55
CA MET A 39 -3.28 -5.78 -12.05
C MET A 39 -3.19 -5.75 -10.53
N THR A 40 -2.85 -4.59 -9.97
CA THR A 40 -2.80 -4.38 -8.52
C THR A 40 -3.66 -3.18 -8.15
N ASP A 41 -4.00 -3.06 -6.87
CA ASP A 41 -4.54 -1.82 -6.34
C ASP A 41 -3.61 -0.65 -6.67
N GLN A 42 -4.19 0.52 -6.93
CA GLN A 42 -3.47 1.75 -7.26
C GLN A 42 -3.07 2.46 -5.97
N ASP A 43 -2.32 1.74 -5.15
CA ASP A 43 -1.72 2.24 -3.92
C ASP A 43 -0.24 1.84 -3.81
N HIS A 44 0.41 2.34 -2.77
CA HIS A 44 1.82 2.08 -2.52
C HIS A 44 2.13 0.57 -2.43
N ASP A 45 1.26 -0.23 -1.79
CA ASP A 45 1.50 -1.67 -1.62
C ASP A 45 1.39 -2.39 -2.99
N GLY A 46 0.52 -1.93 -3.89
CA GLY A 46 0.45 -2.39 -5.28
C GLY A 46 1.74 -2.16 -6.07
N HIS A 47 2.38 -1.00 -5.95
CA HIS A 47 3.69 -0.73 -6.57
C HIS A 47 4.76 -1.72 -6.10
N HIS A 48 4.77 -2.05 -4.80
CA HIS A 48 5.71 -3.03 -4.27
C HIS A 48 5.48 -4.44 -4.83
N ILE A 49 4.23 -4.86 -5.03
CA ILE A 49 3.90 -6.15 -5.66
C ILE A 49 4.45 -6.20 -7.09
N LYS A 50 4.25 -5.13 -7.88
CA LYS A 50 4.80 -5.05 -9.24
C LYS A 50 6.33 -5.16 -9.24
N ALA A 51 7.00 -4.47 -8.31
CA ALA A 51 8.45 -4.52 -8.16
C ALA A 51 8.96 -5.90 -7.75
N LEU A 52 8.26 -6.61 -6.84
CA LEU A 52 8.58 -7.99 -6.46
C LEU A 52 8.45 -8.96 -7.65
N MET A 53 7.43 -8.78 -8.49
CA MET A 53 7.27 -9.54 -9.72
C MET A 53 8.41 -9.25 -10.72
N MET A 54 8.78 -7.97 -10.89
CA MET A 54 9.95 -7.63 -11.70
C MET A 54 11.23 -8.26 -11.15
N ASN A 55 11.47 -8.20 -9.84
CA ASN A 55 12.62 -8.84 -9.21
C ASN A 55 12.64 -10.37 -9.42
N PHE A 56 11.48 -11.03 -9.28
CA PHE A 56 11.38 -12.48 -9.50
C PHE A 56 11.78 -12.87 -10.92
N PHE A 57 11.29 -12.15 -11.93
CA PHE A 57 11.66 -12.41 -13.32
C PHE A 57 13.07 -11.95 -13.65
N HIS A 58 13.54 -10.84 -13.11
CA HIS A 58 14.92 -10.38 -13.29
C HIS A 58 15.93 -11.39 -12.74
N HIS A 59 15.61 -12.02 -11.61
CA HIS A 59 16.49 -13.02 -11.00
C HIS A 59 16.58 -14.33 -11.80
N PHE A 60 15.46 -14.80 -12.37
CA PHE A 60 15.41 -16.12 -13.03
C PHE A 60 15.47 -16.08 -14.56
N TRP A 61 14.88 -15.06 -15.17
CA TRP A 61 14.69 -14.91 -16.62
C TRP A 61 14.76 -13.42 -17.04
N PRO A 62 15.88 -12.73 -16.81
CA PRO A 62 16.03 -11.30 -17.11
C PRO A 62 15.71 -10.95 -18.57
N GLU A 63 15.98 -11.88 -19.49
CA GLU A 63 15.70 -11.73 -20.92
C GLU A 63 14.21 -11.54 -21.24
N LEU A 64 13.31 -12.05 -20.39
CA LEU A 64 11.86 -11.83 -20.54
C LEU A 64 11.48 -10.38 -20.26
N LEU A 65 12.12 -9.73 -19.27
CA LEU A 65 11.90 -8.32 -18.98
C LEU A 65 12.54 -7.43 -20.04
N GLN A 66 13.74 -7.79 -20.48
CA GLN A 66 14.51 -7.04 -21.48
C GLN A 66 13.86 -7.03 -22.87
N SER A 67 13.00 -8.00 -23.18
CA SER A 67 12.33 -8.08 -24.48
C SER A 67 11.30 -6.97 -24.74
N ASN A 68 11.03 -6.08 -23.77
CA ASN A 68 10.14 -4.92 -23.88
C ASN A 68 8.69 -5.23 -24.31
N ASN A 69 8.30 -6.50 -24.26
CA ASN A 69 7.02 -6.98 -24.77
C ASN A 69 6.40 -8.09 -23.93
N PHE A 70 6.91 -8.32 -22.71
CA PHE A 70 6.43 -9.37 -21.82
C PHE A 70 5.62 -8.83 -20.62
N PHE A 71 6.05 -7.72 -20.01
CA PHE A 71 5.38 -7.14 -18.84
C PHE A 71 4.50 -5.95 -19.23
N GLU A 72 3.25 -6.01 -18.80
CA GLU A 72 2.29 -4.90 -18.84
C GLU A 72 1.78 -4.62 -17.42
N THR A 73 1.36 -3.39 -17.18
CA THR A 73 0.60 -3.00 -15.99
C THR A 73 -0.77 -2.50 -16.43
N PHE A 74 -1.76 -2.82 -15.62
CA PHE A 74 -3.08 -2.22 -15.73
C PHE A 74 -3.22 -1.11 -14.68
N SER A 75 -3.79 0.03 -15.07
CA SER A 75 -4.03 1.14 -14.18
C SER A 75 -5.48 1.60 -14.21
N THR A 76 -6.05 1.77 -13.02
CA THR A 76 -7.37 2.35 -12.81
C THR A 76 -7.24 3.77 -12.27
N PRO A 77 -8.26 4.63 -12.47
CA PRO A 77 -8.30 5.92 -11.79
C PRO A 77 -8.28 5.75 -10.26
N ILE A 78 -7.44 6.53 -9.57
CA ILE A 78 -7.36 6.60 -8.10
C ILE A 78 -8.50 7.46 -7.53
N VAL A 79 -8.87 8.52 -8.24
CA VAL A 79 -9.99 9.40 -7.88
C VAL A 79 -10.87 9.58 -9.10
N LYS A 80 -12.19 9.58 -8.89
CA LYS A 80 -13.14 10.08 -9.88
C LYS A 80 -13.88 11.27 -9.30
N ALA A 81 -13.82 12.39 -10.00
CA ALA A 81 -14.62 13.57 -9.68
C ALA A 81 -15.92 13.51 -10.50
N ILE A 82 -17.06 13.66 -9.84
CA ILE A 82 -18.36 13.81 -10.49
C ILE A 82 -18.62 15.32 -10.56
N HIS A 83 -18.18 15.92 -11.67
CA HIS A 83 -18.31 17.34 -11.91
C HIS A 83 -19.72 17.68 -12.42
N PRO A 84 -20.41 18.71 -11.89
CA PRO A 84 -21.80 19.01 -12.24
C PRO A 84 -22.09 19.18 -13.75
N LYS A 85 -21.17 19.82 -14.48
CA LYS A 85 -21.30 20.07 -15.94
C LYS A 85 -20.57 19.05 -16.84
N LEU A 86 -19.34 18.67 -16.49
CA LEU A 86 -18.48 17.79 -17.29
C LEU A 86 -18.76 16.29 -17.06
N GLY A 87 -19.51 15.94 -16.01
CA GLY A 87 -19.73 14.55 -15.64
C GLY A 87 -18.50 13.94 -14.97
N LEU A 88 -18.20 12.68 -15.29
CA LEU A 88 -17.16 11.90 -14.63
C LEU A 88 -15.76 12.27 -15.16
N VAL A 89 -14.88 12.76 -14.28
CA VAL A 89 -13.49 13.09 -14.59
C VAL A 89 -12.56 12.13 -13.80
N PRO A 90 -11.83 11.22 -14.47
CA PRO A 90 -10.91 10.30 -13.82
C PRO A 90 -9.53 10.94 -13.58
N PHE A 91 -8.94 10.62 -12.42
CA PHE A 91 -7.58 11.03 -12.05
C PHE A 91 -6.76 9.82 -11.64
N TYR A 92 -5.51 9.76 -12.12
CA TYR A 92 -4.57 8.68 -11.87
C TYR A 92 -3.45 9.06 -10.89
N ASP A 93 -3.41 10.32 -10.46
CA ASP A 93 -2.46 10.84 -9.46
C ASP A 93 -3.18 11.81 -8.52
N LEU A 94 -2.95 11.68 -7.21
CA LEU A 94 -3.49 12.59 -6.20
C LEU A 94 -3.01 14.03 -6.39
N LYS A 95 -1.81 14.26 -6.92
CA LYS A 95 -1.34 15.63 -7.19
C LYS A 95 -2.22 16.33 -8.22
N THR A 96 -2.57 15.63 -9.30
CA THR A 96 -3.46 16.15 -10.34
C THR A 96 -4.86 16.46 -9.82
N VAL A 97 -5.34 15.73 -8.81
CA VAL A 97 -6.61 16.02 -8.13
C VAL A 97 -6.54 17.34 -7.37
N GLU A 98 -5.46 17.56 -6.61
CA GLU A 98 -5.29 18.80 -5.84
C GLU A 98 -5.06 20.01 -6.75
N GLU A 99 -4.35 19.84 -7.86
CA GLU A 99 -4.22 20.87 -8.90
C GLU A 99 -5.58 21.18 -9.54
N TYR A 100 -6.35 20.14 -9.90
CA TYR A 100 -7.68 20.30 -10.47
C TYR A 100 -8.62 21.05 -9.52
N LYS A 101 -8.64 20.69 -8.22
CA LYS A 101 -9.43 21.41 -7.21
C LYS A 101 -9.14 22.91 -7.18
N LYS A 102 -7.88 23.31 -7.37
CA LYS A 102 -7.47 24.74 -7.41
C LYS A 102 -7.98 25.47 -8.66
N THR A 103 -8.29 24.75 -9.74
CA THR A 103 -8.83 25.35 -10.97
C THR A 103 -10.34 25.58 -10.93
N LEU A 104 -11.04 24.95 -9.99
CA LEU A 104 -12.50 25.05 -9.87
C LEU A 104 -12.90 26.30 -9.09
N ASP A 105 -13.97 26.97 -9.52
CA ASP A 105 -14.61 28.00 -8.71
C ASP A 105 -15.29 27.39 -7.45
N PRO A 106 -15.49 28.15 -6.37
CA PRO A 106 -16.02 27.62 -5.12
C PRO A 106 -17.36 26.89 -5.24
N ALA A 107 -18.27 27.37 -6.09
CA ALA A 107 -19.59 26.76 -6.26
C ALA A 107 -19.47 25.41 -7.00
N THR A 108 -18.61 25.33 -8.01
CA THR A 108 -18.33 24.09 -8.72
C THR A 108 -17.58 23.09 -7.83
N LEU A 109 -16.65 23.55 -7.00
CA LEU A 109 -15.91 22.70 -6.06
C LEU A 109 -16.86 22.05 -5.04
N GLU A 110 -17.76 22.82 -4.44
CA GLU A 110 -18.76 22.32 -3.50
C GLU A 110 -19.75 21.35 -4.15
N GLY A 111 -20.13 21.60 -5.42
CA GLY A 111 -20.98 20.70 -6.20
C GLY A 111 -20.27 19.45 -6.74
N THR A 112 -18.93 19.37 -6.69
CA THR A 112 -18.17 18.25 -7.24
C THR A 112 -17.92 17.18 -6.19
N THR A 113 -18.41 15.97 -6.45
CA THR A 113 -18.16 14.83 -5.55
C THR A 113 -16.86 14.11 -5.94
N PHE A 114 -15.89 14.05 -5.03
CA PHE A 114 -14.65 13.30 -5.23
C PHE A 114 -14.74 11.95 -4.54
N LYS A 115 -14.73 10.87 -5.33
CA LYS A 115 -14.74 9.51 -4.80
C LYS A 115 -13.37 8.86 -4.98
N TYR A 116 -12.81 8.34 -3.89
CA TYR A 116 -11.52 7.68 -3.85
C TYR A 116 -11.70 6.17 -4.13
N TYR A 117 -10.94 5.66 -5.10
CA TYR A 117 -10.93 4.27 -5.56
C TYR A 117 -9.61 3.62 -5.16
N LYS A 118 -9.51 3.21 -3.89
CA LYS A 118 -8.28 2.64 -3.35
C LYS A 118 -8.00 1.24 -3.92
N GLY A 119 -8.99 0.36 -3.80
CA GLY A 119 -8.87 -1.03 -4.20
C GLY A 119 -9.59 -1.28 -5.52
N LEU A 120 -9.13 -2.28 -6.28
CA LEU A 120 -9.83 -2.76 -7.47
C LEU A 120 -11.26 -3.21 -7.15
N GLY A 121 -11.52 -3.65 -5.90
CA GLY A 121 -12.86 -4.00 -5.42
C GLY A 121 -13.81 -2.83 -5.21
N THR A 122 -13.34 -1.58 -5.27
CA THR A 122 -14.20 -0.39 -5.18
C THR A 122 -14.95 -0.12 -6.49
N SER A 123 -14.41 -0.61 -7.62
CA SER A 123 -15.03 -0.44 -8.93
C SER A 123 -16.23 -1.37 -9.11
N THR A 124 -17.31 -0.86 -9.72
CA THR A 124 -18.48 -1.69 -10.04
C THR A 124 -18.22 -2.59 -11.25
N ARG A 125 -19.12 -3.55 -11.49
CA ARG A 125 -19.05 -4.42 -12.67
C ARG A 125 -19.10 -3.61 -13.96
N GLU A 126 -19.95 -2.59 -14.01
CA GLU A 126 -20.16 -1.71 -15.15
C GLU A 126 -18.87 -0.93 -15.44
N GLU A 127 -18.26 -0.34 -14.41
CA GLU A 127 -16.96 0.36 -14.53
C GLU A 127 -15.85 -0.59 -14.99
N GLY A 128 -15.83 -1.82 -14.45
CA GLY A 128 -14.90 -2.85 -14.90
C GLY A 128 -15.05 -3.13 -16.41
N GLN A 129 -16.28 -3.32 -16.88
CA GLN A 129 -16.55 -3.51 -18.31
C GLN A 129 -16.11 -2.31 -19.15
N GLU A 130 -16.31 -1.08 -18.67
CA GLU A 130 -15.84 0.14 -19.34
C GLU A 130 -14.31 0.14 -19.47
N TYR A 131 -13.58 -0.18 -18.39
CA TYR A 131 -12.12 -0.25 -18.42
C TYR A 131 -11.59 -1.28 -19.43
N PHE A 132 -12.23 -2.45 -19.50
CA PHE A 132 -11.83 -3.50 -20.45
C PHE A 132 -12.25 -3.20 -21.89
N ARG A 133 -13.34 -2.44 -22.12
CA ARG A 133 -13.69 -1.94 -23.46
C ARG A 133 -12.65 -0.93 -23.94
N ASP A 134 -12.11 -0.12 -23.03
CA ASP A 134 -11.07 0.87 -23.30
C ASP A 134 -9.70 0.43 -22.74
N ILE A 135 -9.36 -0.85 -22.89
CA ILE A 135 -8.16 -1.43 -22.28
C ILE A 135 -6.87 -0.74 -22.74
N ASP A 136 -6.87 -0.16 -23.95
CA ASP A 136 -5.72 0.54 -24.53
C ASP A 136 -5.32 1.81 -23.78
N ASN A 137 -6.25 2.42 -23.06
CA ASN A 137 -5.98 3.59 -22.20
C ASN A 137 -5.69 3.20 -20.75
N HIS A 138 -5.96 1.95 -20.37
CA HIS A 138 -5.71 1.41 -19.03
C HIS A 138 -4.49 0.48 -18.97
N ARG A 139 -3.91 0.11 -20.12
CA ARG A 139 -2.71 -0.72 -20.20
C ARG A 139 -1.48 0.09 -20.56
N SER A 140 -0.38 -0.19 -19.86
CA SER A 140 0.95 0.33 -20.17
C SER A 140 1.97 -0.80 -20.21
N SER A 141 2.85 -0.79 -21.20
CA SER A 141 3.95 -1.76 -21.29
C SER A 141 5.16 -1.27 -20.50
N PHE A 142 5.80 -2.17 -19.75
CA PHE A 142 7.10 -1.86 -19.14
C PHE A 142 8.20 -1.93 -20.19
N LYS A 143 9.05 -0.90 -20.24
CA LYS A 143 10.26 -0.88 -21.06
C LYS A 143 11.50 -0.93 -20.20
N TRP A 144 12.32 -1.93 -20.46
CA TRP A 144 13.64 -2.12 -19.92
C TRP A 144 14.62 -1.06 -20.45
N THR A 145 15.51 -0.64 -19.58
CA THR A 145 16.63 0.27 -19.86
C THR A 145 17.88 -0.27 -19.18
N GLU A 146 19.07 0.15 -19.63
CA GLU A 146 20.35 -0.42 -19.19
C GLU A 146 20.56 -0.33 -17.66
N GLY A 147 20.09 0.74 -17.00
CA GLY A 147 20.22 0.94 -15.55
C GLY A 147 19.23 0.13 -14.70
N THR A 148 18.24 -0.53 -15.32
CA THR A 148 17.18 -1.25 -14.59
C THR A 148 17.75 -2.40 -13.73
N SER A 149 18.72 -3.16 -14.25
CA SER A 149 19.30 -4.31 -13.52
C SER A 149 19.90 -3.89 -12.18
N GLU A 150 20.73 -2.86 -12.21
CA GLU A 150 21.44 -2.36 -11.03
C GLU A 150 20.48 -1.82 -9.97
N LEU A 151 19.39 -1.17 -10.40
CA LEU A 151 18.35 -0.70 -9.48
C LEU A 151 17.58 -1.84 -8.84
N ILE A 152 17.20 -2.87 -9.60
CA ILE A 152 16.53 -4.05 -9.01
C ILE A 152 17.46 -4.71 -7.99
N ASP A 153 18.73 -4.89 -8.33
CA ASP A 153 19.73 -5.46 -7.40
C ASP A 153 19.89 -4.61 -6.14
N MET A 154 20.02 -3.29 -6.27
CA MET A 154 20.10 -2.36 -5.13
C MET A 154 18.86 -2.46 -4.23
N LEU A 155 17.66 -2.57 -4.82
CA LEU A 155 16.40 -2.62 -4.09
C LEU A 155 16.18 -3.95 -3.34
N PHE A 156 16.52 -5.09 -3.94
CA PHE A 156 16.10 -6.40 -3.41
C PHE A 156 17.23 -7.23 -2.78
N ARG A 157 18.50 -6.90 -3.03
CA ARG A 157 19.61 -7.61 -2.37
C ARG A 157 19.79 -7.18 -0.92
N ARG A 158 20.03 -8.14 -0.03
CA ARG A 158 20.09 -7.88 1.43
C ARG A 158 21.29 -7.04 1.85
N ASP A 159 22.43 -7.21 1.17
CA ASP A 159 23.71 -6.55 1.45
C ASP A 159 23.75 -5.06 1.03
N ARG A 160 22.87 -4.62 0.14
CA ARG A 160 22.82 -3.26 -0.42
C ARG A 160 22.06 -2.24 0.45
N THR A 161 22.07 -2.41 1.78
CA THR A 161 21.22 -1.62 2.69
C THR A 161 21.61 -0.14 2.76
N GLN A 162 22.90 0.18 2.73
CA GLN A 162 23.35 1.58 2.82
C GLN A 162 22.90 2.38 1.58
N GLU A 163 23.05 1.80 0.39
CA GLU A 163 22.63 2.44 -0.85
C GLU A 163 21.12 2.67 -0.92
N ARG A 164 20.31 1.74 -0.39
CA ARG A 164 18.87 1.97 -0.22
C ARG A 164 18.55 3.15 0.68
N LYS A 165 19.33 3.35 1.75
CA LYS A 165 19.12 4.53 2.62
C LYS A 165 19.40 5.81 1.85
N ASP A 166 20.52 5.87 1.13
CA ASP A 166 20.88 7.05 0.35
C ASP A 166 19.86 7.31 -0.77
N TRP A 167 19.36 6.24 -1.39
CA TRP A 167 18.29 6.29 -2.39
C TRP A 167 16.97 6.85 -1.83
N LEU A 168 16.59 6.52 -0.60
CA LEU A 168 15.36 7.04 0.04
C LEU A 168 15.35 8.57 0.17
N TYR A 169 16.51 9.20 0.26
CA TYR A 169 16.66 10.66 0.40
C TYR A 169 16.64 11.42 -0.94
N ARG A 170 16.70 10.73 -2.09
CA ARG A 170 16.71 11.39 -3.40
C ARG A 170 15.37 12.03 -3.73
N GLU A 171 15.34 13.18 -4.38
CA GLU A 171 14.06 13.71 -4.87
C GLU A 171 13.44 12.74 -5.89
N THR A 172 12.11 12.60 -5.86
CA THR A 172 11.41 11.94 -6.96
C THR A 172 11.66 12.76 -8.22
N LEU A 173 11.93 12.12 -9.35
CA LEU A 173 12.18 12.80 -10.62
C LEU A 173 10.95 13.56 -11.17
N GLY A 174 9.83 13.48 -10.44
CA GLY A 174 8.51 13.86 -10.90
C GLY A 174 8.00 12.77 -11.83
N SER A 175 6.79 12.27 -11.58
CA SER A 175 6.13 11.37 -12.52
C SER A 175 5.87 12.12 -13.82
N LYS A 176 6.81 12.10 -14.75
CA LYS A 176 6.51 12.30 -16.17
C LYS A 176 5.85 11.03 -16.67
N ILE A 177 4.63 10.75 -16.20
CA ILE A 177 3.71 9.90 -16.96
C ILE A 177 3.34 10.74 -18.17
N SER A 178 4.23 10.75 -19.16
CA SER A 178 3.90 11.23 -20.49
C SER A 178 2.70 10.40 -20.98
N ASN A 179 1.86 10.98 -21.84
CA ASN A 179 0.71 10.36 -22.52
C ASN A 179 1.01 9.04 -23.30
N ASN A 180 2.16 8.41 -23.07
CA ASN A 180 2.63 7.23 -23.76
C ASN A 180 2.36 6.00 -22.90
N ARG A 181 1.71 5.02 -23.54
CA ARG A 181 1.35 3.66 -23.10
C ARG A 181 2.56 2.78 -22.70
N THR A 182 3.55 3.39 -22.07
CA THR A 182 4.89 2.87 -21.83
C THR A 182 5.40 3.46 -20.53
N VAL A 183 5.86 2.59 -19.64
CA VAL A 183 6.49 2.96 -18.37
C VAL A 183 7.93 2.46 -18.42
N LEU A 184 8.90 3.36 -18.28
CA LEU A 184 10.30 2.94 -18.14
C LEU A 184 10.46 2.24 -16.78
N CYS A 185 11.15 1.11 -16.77
CA CYS A 185 11.37 0.36 -15.54
C CYS A 185 12.09 1.21 -14.49
N GLU A 186 13.10 2.00 -14.90
CA GLU A 186 13.80 2.91 -13.98
C GLU A 186 12.90 3.99 -13.40
N ASP A 187 12.01 4.57 -14.20
CA ASP A 187 11.06 5.59 -13.73
C ASP A 187 10.07 5.00 -12.73
N PHE A 188 9.57 3.80 -13.00
CA PHE A 188 8.72 3.06 -12.08
C PHE A 188 9.44 2.78 -10.76
N LEU A 189 10.68 2.27 -10.81
CA LEU A 189 11.47 1.97 -9.61
C LEU A 189 11.80 3.24 -8.83
N ASN A 190 12.28 4.31 -9.49
CA ASN A 190 12.72 5.53 -8.81
C ASN A 190 11.59 6.48 -8.39
N ASN A 191 10.37 6.32 -8.88
CA ASN A 191 9.23 7.14 -8.47
C ASN A 191 8.22 6.31 -7.67
N GLU A 192 7.56 5.33 -8.29
CA GLU A 192 6.46 4.60 -7.65
C GLU A 192 6.92 3.70 -6.48
N VAL A 193 8.05 2.98 -6.65
CA VAL A 193 8.61 2.12 -5.59
C VAL A 193 9.32 2.93 -4.51
N LEU A 194 9.89 4.10 -4.87
CA LEU A 194 10.43 5.05 -3.89
C LEU A 194 9.36 5.57 -2.95
N GLU A 195 8.21 5.99 -3.50
CA GLU A 195 7.08 6.46 -2.71
C GLU A 195 6.52 5.36 -1.81
N PHE A 196 6.44 4.11 -2.28
CA PHE A 196 6.13 2.98 -1.42
C PHE A 196 7.14 2.83 -0.28
N SER A 197 8.42 2.86 -0.58
CA SER A 197 9.48 2.61 0.41
C SER A 197 9.48 3.68 1.50
N ARG A 198 9.23 4.95 1.13
CA ARG A 198 9.02 6.05 2.08
C ARG A 198 7.78 5.89 2.92
N ALA A 199 6.64 5.58 2.29
CA ALA A 199 5.39 5.31 3.01
C ALA A 199 5.58 4.15 4.00
N ASN A 200 6.37 3.14 3.63
CA ASN A 200 6.69 2.01 4.49
C ASN A 200 7.55 2.43 5.70
N VAL A 201 8.54 3.30 5.51
CA VAL A 201 9.32 3.88 6.62
C VAL A 201 8.42 4.67 7.56
N ILE A 202 7.59 5.58 7.02
CA ILE A 202 6.67 6.43 7.79
C ILE A 202 5.69 5.61 8.63
N ARG A 203 5.13 4.51 8.09
CA ARG A 203 4.20 3.66 8.83
C ARG A 203 4.89 2.72 9.83
N SER A 204 6.17 2.42 9.64
CA SER A 204 6.90 1.42 10.43
C SER A 204 7.73 2.00 11.57
N ILE A 205 8.29 3.20 11.38
CA ILE A 205 9.16 3.86 12.36
C ILE A 205 8.36 4.93 13.13
N PRO A 206 8.39 4.95 14.47
CA PRO A 206 7.71 5.96 15.26
C PRO A 206 8.38 7.34 15.14
N ASN A 207 7.63 8.39 15.45
CA ASN A 207 8.20 9.72 15.57
C ASN A 207 8.86 9.92 16.94
N ILE A 208 9.95 10.69 17.00
CA ILE A 208 10.69 10.95 18.26
C ILE A 208 9.87 11.73 19.29
N VAL A 209 8.93 12.58 18.86
CA VAL A 209 8.18 13.47 19.74
C VAL A 209 7.22 12.71 20.66
N ASP A 210 6.53 11.70 20.12
CA ASP A 210 5.50 10.95 20.85
C ASP A 210 5.80 9.45 20.97
N GLY A 211 6.83 8.95 20.29
CA GLY A 211 7.16 7.53 20.24
C GLY A 211 6.14 6.70 19.46
N MET A 212 5.24 7.32 18.69
CA MET A 212 4.13 6.62 18.03
C MET A 212 4.30 6.50 16.52
N LYS A 213 3.87 5.35 16.00
CA LYS A 213 3.58 5.15 14.57
C LYS A 213 2.28 5.87 14.20
N PRO A 214 2.05 6.20 12.92
CA PRO A 214 0.81 6.86 12.48
C PRO A 214 -0.48 6.13 12.89
N SER A 215 -0.50 4.80 12.89
CA SER A 215 -1.66 4.01 13.33
C SER A 215 -1.98 4.22 14.82
N GLN A 216 -0.95 4.17 15.67
CA GLN A 216 -1.07 4.40 17.11
C GLN A 216 -1.53 5.83 17.40
N ARG A 217 -0.98 6.83 16.68
CA ARG A 217 -1.38 8.23 16.81
C ARG A 217 -2.84 8.46 16.42
N LYS A 218 -3.31 7.85 15.32
CA LYS A 218 -4.72 7.91 14.90
C LYS A 218 -5.65 7.29 15.95
N ILE A 219 -5.26 6.16 16.54
CA ILE A 219 -6.01 5.53 17.65
C ILE A 219 -6.09 6.48 18.85
N MET A 220 -4.96 7.04 19.29
CA MET A 220 -4.93 7.97 20.42
C MET A 220 -5.79 9.21 20.16
N PHE A 221 -5.65 9.83 18.98
CA PHE A 221 -6.45 10.97 18.57
C PHE A 221 -7.96 10.66 18.63
N ALA A 222 -8.40 9.55 18.04
CA ALA A 222 -9.81 9.17 18.07
C ALA A 222 -10.31 8.91 19.50
N CYS A 223 -9.52 8.22 20.33
CA CYS A 223 -9.88 7.98 21.73
C CYS A 223 -10.03 9.29 22.53
N MET A 224 -9.11 10.25 22.31
CA MET A 224 -9.15 11.57 22.96
C MET A 224 -10.34 12.40 22.46
N LYS A 225 -10.60 12.41 21.15
CA LYS A 225 -11.75 13.09 20.54
C LYS A 225 -13.08 12.56 21.07
N LYS A 226 -13.17 11.25 21.34
CA LYS A 226 -14.35 10.60 21.94
C LYS A 226 -14.43 10.76 23.46
N ASN A 227 -13.40 11.32 24.10
CA ASN A 227 -13.28 11.42 25.56
C ASN A 227 -13.43 10.05 26.26
N LEU A 228 -12.77 9.02 25.73
CA LEU A 228 -12.89 7.62 26.18
C LEU A 228 -12.17 7.34 27.52
N TYR A 229 -12.42 8.14 28.56
CA TYR A 229 -11.80 7.99 29.89
C TYR A 229 -12.70 7.30 30.91
N GLN A 230 -14.03 7.46 30.80
CA GLN A 230 -14.98 6.99 31.81
C GLN A 230 -15.57 5.61 31.48
N LYS A 231 -16.14 5.47 30.29
CA LYS A 231 -16.79 4.23 29.85
C LYS A 231 -15.90 3.47 28.88
N GLU A 232 -15.82 2.17 29.07
CA GLU A 232 -15.09 1.28 28.18
C GLU A 232 -15.87 1.07 26.87
N MET A 233 -15.13 0.83 25.79
CA MET A 233 -15.67 0.53 24.46
C MET A 233 -15.07 -0.77 23.94
N LYS A 234 -15.86 -1.57 23.23
CA LYS A 234 -15.35 -2.78 22.58
C LYS A 234 -14.28 -2.43 21.56
N VAL A 235 -13.20 -3.20 21.51
CA VAL A 235 -12.08 -2.97 20.57
C VAL A 235 -12.56 -3.00 19.11
N ALA A 236 -13.46 -3.93 18.76
CA ALA A 236 -14.07 -3.97 17.43
C ALA A 236 -14.91 -2.72 17.08
N GLN A 237 -15.60 -2.13 18.05
CA GLN A 237 -16.36 -0.89 17.82
C GLN A 237 -15.42 0.31 17.73
N LEU A 238 -14.38 0.33 18.56
CA LEU A 238 -13.37 1.38 18.54
C LEU A 238 -12.61 1.37 17.21
N SER A 239 -12.31 0.20 16.62
CA SER A 239 -11.64 0.14 15.32
C SER A 239 -12.45 0.77 14.20
N GLY A 240 -13.77 0.53 14.15
CA GLY A 240 -14.66 1.18 13.18
C GLY A 240 -14.68 2.70 13.37
N TYR A 241 -14.80 3.17 14.61
CA TYR A 241 -14.78 4.59 14.92
C TYR A 241 -13.45 5.28 14.56
N VAL A 242 -12.31 4.62 14.83
CA VAL A 242 -10.98 5.12 14.44
C VAL A 242 -10.87 5.22 12.90
N SER A 243 -11.35 4.20 12.19
CA SER A 243 -11.33 4.15 10.72
C SER A 243 -12.09 5.33 10.11
N GLU A 244 -13.32 5.55 10.58
CA GLU A 244 -14.19 6.65 10.17
C GLU A 244 -13.59 8.02 10.51
N THR A 245 -13.17 8.20 11.77
CA THR A 245 -12.75 9.51 12.29
C THR A 245 -11.41 9.99 11.72
N THR A 246 -10.52 9.06 11.38
CA THR A 246 -9.14 9.39 11.02
C THR A 246 -8.78 9.08 9.58
N ALA A 247 -9.75 8.62 8.77
CA ALA A 247 -9.53 8.13 7.42
C ALA A 247 -8.39 7.09 7.40
N TYR A 248 -8.53 6.01 8.18
CA TYR A 248 -7.54 4.92 8.17
C TYR A 248 -7.84 3.94 7.04
N HIS A 249 -6.86 3.63 6.21
CA HIS A 249 -7.09 2.91 4.95
C HIS A 249 -6.52 1.48 4.90
N HIS A 250 -5.93 0.95 5.98
CA HIS A 250 -5.25 -0.36 5.96
C HIS A 250 -6.02 -1.49 6.68
N GLY A 251 -7.35 -1.36 6.75
CA GLY A 251 -8.24 -2.37 7.31
C GLY A 251 -8.35 -2.35 8.84
N GLU A 252 -9.52 -2.77 9.34
CA GLU A 252 -9.85 -2.71 10.76
C GLU A 252 -9.08 -3.73 11.61
N ASN A 253 -8.75 -4.90 11.06
CA ASN A 253 -7.98 -5.92 11.77
C ASN A 253 -6.61 -5.39 12.21
N SER A 254 -5.95 -4.58 11.37
CA SER A 254 -4.69 -3.91 11.71
C SER A 254 -4.86 -2.94 12.88
N ILE A 255 -5.96 -2.17 12.89
CA ILE A 255 -6.29 -1.28 14.02
C ILE A 255 -6.57 -2.08 15.28
N GLN A 256 -7.37 -3.13 15.21
CA GLN A 256 -7.72 -3.98 16.37
C GLN A 256 -6.48 -4.60 17.01
N ASN A 257 -5.56 -5.11 16.19
CA ASN A 257 -4.27 -5.63 16.67
C ASN A 257 -3.42 -4.52 17.29
N THR A 258 -3.39 -3.34 16.67
CA THR A 258 -2.64 -2.19 17.21
C THR A 258 -3.22 -1.73 18.56
N ILE A 259 -4.54 -1.61 18.70
CA ILE A 259 -5.24 -1.29 19.96
C ILE A 259 -4.88 -2.32 21.03
N THR A 260 -4.92 -3.61 20.68
CA THR A 260 -4.62 -4.70 21.61
C THR A 260 -3.18 -4.58 22.13
N LYS A 261 -2.21 -4.38 21.24
CA LYS A 261 -0.79 -4.19 21.61
C LYS A 261 -0.53 -2.92 22.41
N MET A 262 -1.28 -1.84 22.17
CA MET A 262 -1.18 -0.60 22.95
C MET A 262 -1.74 -0.74 24.38
N ALA A 263 -2.65 -1.69 24.61
CA ALA A 263 -3.24 -1.95 25.93
C ALA A 263 -2.51 -3.03 26.75
N GLN A 264 -1.58 -3.77 26.14
CA GLN A 264 -0.81 -4.81 26.81
C GLN A 264 0.09 -4.23 27.90
N GLY A 265 -0.05 -4.75 29.13
CA GLY A 265 0.70 -4.30 30.30
C GLY A 265 1.43 -5.42 31.05
N PHE A 266 1.61 -6.60 30.44
CA PHE A 266 2.39 -7.68 31.04
C PHE A 266 3.91 -7.35 31.03
N VAL A 267 4.69 -8.04 31.87
CA VAL A 267 6.14 -7.83 31.98
C VAL A 267 6.82 -8.02 30.62
N GLY A 268 7.48 -6.97 30.12
CA GLY A 268 8.13 -6.94 28.80
C GLY A 268 7.30 -6.32 27.68
N ALA A 269 6.05 -5.91 27.94
CA ALA A 269 5.23 -5.13 27.02
C ALA A 269 5.42 -3.61 27.25
N ASN A 270 4.33 -2.85 27.41
CA ASN A 270 4.40 -1.41 27.64
C ASN A 270 4.67 -1.11 29.13
N ASN A 271 5.73 -0.36 29.42
CA ASN A 271 5.97 0.16 30.78
C ASN A 271 4.82 1.04 31.27
N LEU A 272 4.19 1.77 30.35
CA LEU A 272 3.07 2.66 30.62
C LEU A 272 2.01 2.51 29.52
N PRO A 273 1.08 1.55 29.65
CA PRO A 273 0.04 1.35 28.66
C PRO A 273 -0.92 2.56 28.64
N LEU A 274 -1.04 3.20 27.47
CA LEU A 274 -1.91 4.37 27.27
C LEU A 274 -3.38 3.99 27.14
N LEU A 275 -3.64 2.73 26.83
CA LEU A 275 -4.96 2.11 26.84
C LEU A 275 -5.02 1.09 27.97
N LEU A 276 -6.14 1.01 28.68
CA LEU A 276 -6.34 0.05 29.75
C LEU A 276 -6.99 -1.23 29.22
N PRO A 277 -6.47 -2.42 29.58
CA PRO A 277 -7.01 -3.69 29.11
C PRO A 277 -8.31 -4.05 29.87
N GLY A 278 -9.45 -4.07 29.18
CA GLY A 278 -10.73 -4.60 29.66
C GLY A 278 -11.01 -5.99 29.08
N GLY A 279 -10.46 -7.04 29.70
CA GLY A 279 -10.55 -8.43 29.23
C GLY A 279 -9.17 -9.08 29.04
N GLN A 280 -9.10 -10.16 28.26
CA GLN A 280 -7.85 -10.91 28.02
C GLN A 280 -7.05 -10.34 26.83
N PHE A 281 -6.17 -9.38 27.10
CA PHE A 281 -5.32 -8.71 26.09
C PHE A 281 -4.01 -9.46 25.77
N GLY A 282 -3.90 -10.70 26.24
CA GLY A 282 -2.73 -11.54 26.08
C GLY A 282 -1.80 -11.43 27.29
N THR A 283 -0.95 -12.44 27.43
CA THR A 283 -0.08 -12.61 28.58
C THR A 283 1.37 -12.80 28.14
N ARG A 284 2.27 -12.78 29.11
CA ARG A 284 3.69 -13.05 28.86
C ARG A 284 3.96 -14.47 28.33
N LEU A 285 3.03 -15.42 28.49
CA LEU A 285 3.25 -16.83 28.10
C LEU A 285 3.45 -16.98 26.59
N GLN A 286 2.77 -16.16 25.80
CA GLN A 286 2.90 -16.15 24.33
C GLN A 286 3.24 -14.76 23.79
N GLY A 287 3.88 -13.91 24.62
CA GLY A 287 4.25 -12.55 24.22
C GLY A 287 3.05 -11.69 23.79
N GLY A 288 1.87 -11.96 24.33
CA GLY A 288 0.64 -11.24 24.03
C GLY A 288 -0.17 -11.78 22.85
N GLU A 289 0.29 -12.82 22.14
CA GLU A 289 -0.43 -13.42 21.01
C GLU A 289 -1.58 -14.35 21.46
N ASP A 290 -1.64 -14.70 22.75
CA ASP A 290 -2.75 -15.40 23.42
C ASP A 290 -3.93 -14.47 23.80
N HIS A 291 -4.03 -13.32 23.14
CA HIS A 291 -5.14 -12.38 23.36
C HIS A 291 -6.46 -12.93 22.82
N ALA A 292 -7.58 -12.55 23.44
CA ALA A 292 -8.89 -12.92 22.91
C ALA A 292 -9.25 -12.11 21.66
N SER A 293 -10.27 -12.57 20.93
CA SER A 293 -10.80 -11.85 19.77
C SER A 293 -11.31 -10.45 20.14
N ALA A 294 -11.04 -9.46 19.29
CA ALA A 294 -11.39 -8.05 19.48
C ALA A 294 -12.89 -7.78 19.73
N ARG A 295 -13.77 -8.71 19.36
CA ARG A 295 -15.22 -8.66 19.63
C ARG A 295 -15.58 -8.79 21.12
N TYR A 296 -14.69 -9.39 21.92
CA TYR A 296 -14.88 -9.62 23.36
C TYR A 296 -14.04 -8.69 24.23
N LEU A 297 -13.07 -7.99 23.64
CA LEU A 297 -12.18 -7.08 24.35
C LEU A 297 -12.78 -5.69 24.46
N PHE A 298 -12.57 -5.06 25.60
CA PHE A 298 -12.96 -3.68 25.90
C PHE A 298 -11.71 -2.87 26.26
N THR A 299 -11.74 -1.57 25.97
CA THR A 299 -10.63 -0.67 26.29
C THR A 299 -11.12 0.74 26.60
N LYS A 300 -10.29 1.50 27.30
CA LYS A 300 -10.44 2.94 27.55
C LYS A 300 -9.08 3.59 27.70
N LEU A 301 -9.01 4.91 27.63
CA LEU A 301 -7.79 5.65 27.88
C LEU A 301 -7.35 5.51 29.34
N SER A 302 -6.04 5.37 29.54
CA SER A 302 -5.44 5.48 30.86
C SER A 302 -5.62 6.90 31.40
N PRO A 303 -5.96 7.10 32.68
CA PRO A 303 -6.00 8.43 33.31
C PRO A 303 -4.69 9.21 33.17
N LEU A 304 -3.56 8.50 32.99
CA LEU A 304 -2.23 9.08 32.79
C LEU A 304 -2.10 9.82 31.46
N VAL A 305 -2.92 9.49 30.46
CA VAL A 305 -2.89 10.14 29.15
C VAL A 305 -3.08 11.65 29.27
N ARG A 306 -3.99 12.13 30.13
CA ARG A 306 -4.22 13.57 30.35
C ARG A 306 -3.03 14.29 30.98
N LYS A 307 -2.14 13.56 31.64
CA LYS A 307 -0.92 14.12 32.24
C LYS A 307 0.22 14.19 31.23
N ILE A 308 0.21 13.32 30.22
CA ILE A 308 1.25 13.25 29.17
C ILE A 308 0.87 14.15 28.00
N PHE A 309 -0.37 14.06 27.54
CA PHE A 309 -0.96 14.84 26.47
C PHE A 309 -1.91 15.87 27.10
N VAL A 310 -1.33 16.99 27.52
CA VAL A 310 -2.05 18.06 28.22
C VAL A 310 -2.96 18.79 27.22
N PRO A 311 -4.28 18.89 27.48
CA PRO A 311 -5.17 19.74 26.68
C PRO A 311 -4.78 21.21 26.84
N GLU A 312 -4.72 21.95 25.73
CA GLU A 312 -4.69 23.41 25.76
C GLU A 312 -5.99 24.00 26.30
#